data_AF-A0A7W3J8Y3-F1
#
_entry.id   AF-A0A7W3J8Y3-F1
#
_cell.length_a   1.000
_cell.length_b   1.000
_cell.length_c   1.000
_cell.angle_alpha   90.00
_cell.angle_beta   90.00
_cell.angle_gamma   90.00
#
_symmetry.space_group_name_H-M   'P 1'
#
loop_
_entity.id
_entity.type
_entity.pdbx_description
1 polymer ?
#
loop_
_entity_poly.entity_id
_entity_poly.type
_entity_poly.pdbx_seq_one_letter_code
_entity_poly.pdbx_strand_id
1 'polypeptide(L)'
;MTTSPTVTLVRAGWNDPRVAALRAAMDAEVAPRYADVPRGEGPPPVDVADVVTTVLALAGDEPVGTAALKRTGAHAEVKRVFVAPAGRNRRLGARLLAAVEQVAREAGYAEVHLQTGYLQPDAHRLYEREGWRPVAPFGPYEKDTVISRCYAKSLTPLLVAAALPPVSDADAAIALLRALDDAGVDLALLDDDYLAGAVDAPTVAAAAASRTARIGLVPRVRVTHTEPFHVAKVVQTLDWTGAGRAGWLVGVSLSDAEAAAFGRRTAPDAAEAWAEARDVVEVARRLWDSWEDDAEIRDVATGRFVDKDKIHYVDFEGERFSVKGPSIVPRSPQGQVPVVVEVSGADDDPALAVAVRDADVVRVHAGVGLAAAVGRVRAALEAAGRPDVLVLADLDVTALAAAEPTAPHAANPGERLAGVLAGWRTATGADGVVLTGTVADVEAAARVAAEVQPEPAEPNEPADAPAAVGHTLRERLGLPRPASRYATQPEQETAR
;
A
#
# COMPACT_ATOMS: atom_id res chain seq x y z
N MET A 1 14.93 29.67 35.05
CA MET A 1 14.57 28.73 33.96
C MET A 1 13.75 29.52 32.95
N THR A 2 14.38 29.98 31.88
CA THR A 2 13.69 30.63 30.76
C THR A 2 13.02 29.55 29.93
N THR A 3 11.69 29.45 30.01
CA THR A 3 10.89 28.61 29.14
C THR A 3 11.10 29.09 27.70
N SER A 4 11.68 28.24 26.85
CA SER A 4 11.78 28.52 25.41
C SER A 4 10.38 28.80 24.86
N PRO A 5 10.19 29.86 24.06
CA PRO A 5 8.86 30.21 23.56
C PRO A 5 8.29 29.07 22.71
N THR A 6 7.04 28.71 22.98
CA THR A 6 6.26 27.73 22.21
C THR A 6 6.22 28.16 20.75
N VAL A 7 6.51 27.22 19.84
CA VAL A 7 6.50 27.49 18.39
C VAL A 7 5.22 26.94 17.77
N THR A 8 4.48 27.81 17.10
CA THR A 8 3.22 27.49 16.41
C THR A 8 3.44 27.47 14.90
N LEU A 9 2.76 26.57 14.19
CA LEU A 9 2.76 26.54 12.73
C LEU A 9 1.47 27.16 12.18
N VAL A 10 1.57 28.06 11.22
CA VAL A 10 0.42 28.71 10.59
C VAL A 10 0.53 28.70 9.07
N ARG A 11 -0.60 28.61 8.37
CA ARG A 11 -0.66 28.78 6.91
C ARG A 11 -0.68 30.27 6.57
N ALA A 12 0.03 30.64 5.51
CA ALA A 12 0.18 32.01 5.01
C ALA A 12 0.27 32.01 3.48
N GLY A 13 -0.03 33.17 2.88
CA GLY A 13 0.13 33.37 1.45
C GLY A 13 1.58 33.66 1.07
N TRP A 14 1.93 33.40 -0.20
CA TRP A 14 3.28 33.67 -0.72
C TRP A 14 3.71 35.14 -0.53
N ASN A 15 2.77 36.09 -0.60
CA ASN A 15 3.05 37.52 -0.47
C ASN A 15 3.00 38.04 0.98
N ASP A 16 2.82 37.18 1.98
CA ASP A 16 2.88 37.59 3.39
C ASP A 16 4.26 38.23 3.69
N PRO A 17 4.32 39.45 4.26
CA PRO A 17 5.58 40.14 4.55
C PRO A 17 6.55 39.32 5.41
N ARG A 18 6.03 38.49 6.32
CA ARG A 18 6.83 37.60 7.18
C ARG A 18 7.48 36.48 6.37
N VAL A 19 6.75 35.92 5.41
CA VAL A 19 7.30 34.94 4.45
C VAL A 19 8.36 35.60 3.58
N ALA A 20 8.09 36.81 3.06
CA ALA A 20 9.04 37.54 2.23
C ALA A 20 10.35 37.82 2.97
N ALA A 21 10.29 38.22 4.24
CA ALA A 21 11.45 38.42 5.09
C ALA A 21 12.28 37.13 5.28
N LEU A 22 11.62 36.00 5.54
CA LEU A 22 12.31 34.71 5.66
C LEU A 22 12.92 34.23 4.34
N ARG A 23 12.29 34.49 3.19
CA ARG A 23 12.88 34.20 1.87
C ARG A 23 14.13 35.05 1.61
N ALA A 24 14.08 36.34 1.94
CA ALA A 24 15.25 37.21 1.81
C ALA A 24 16.39 36.76 2.73
N ALA A 25 16.08 36.35 3.96
CA ALA A 25 17.06 35.79 4.89
C ALA A 25 17.67 34.47 4.38
N MET A 26 16.84 33.58 3.80
CA MET A 26 17.31 32.36 3.15
C MET A 26 18.27 32.68 2.00
N ASP A 27 17.89 33.59 1.10
CA ASP A 27 18.71 33.96 -0.05
C ASP A 27 20.06 34.56 0.40
N ALA A 28 20.06 35.41 1.44
CA ALA A 28 21.28 35.97 2.03
C ALA A 28 22.20 34.91 2.64
N GLU A 29 21.65 33.84 3.23
CA GLU A 29 22.44 32.76 3.83
C GLU A 29 22.95 31.74 2.79
N VAL A 30 22.14 31.43 1.78
CA VAL A 30 22.42 30.37 0.81
C VAL A 30 23.26 30.89 -0.35
N ALA A 31 23.03 32.12 -0.83
CA ALA A 31 23.73 32.66 -2.00
C ALA A 31 25.27 32.64 -1.89
N PRO A 32 25.90 32.96 -0.74
CA PRO A 32 27.35 32.90 -0.60
C PRO A 32 27.94 31.50 -0.84
N ARG A 33 27.18 30.43 -0.56
CA ARG A 33 27.64 29.05 -0.75
C ARG A 33 27.82 28.70 -2.23
N TYR A 34 27.13 29.40 -3.14
CA TYR A 34 27.14 29.13 -4.58
C TYR A 34 27.75 30.30 -5.37
N ALA A 35 28.53 31.17 -4.74
CA ALA A 35 29.11 32.34 -5.39
C ALA A 35 30.09 31.94 -6.52
N ASP A 36 30.86 30.88 -6.31
CA ASP A 36 31.89 30.39 -7.24
C ASP A 36 31.40 29.28 -8.17
N VAL A 37 30.11 28.94 -8.13
CA VAL A 37 29.53 27.88 -8.97
C VAL A 37 29.03 28.49 -10.28
N PRO A 38 29.51 28.04 -11.45
CA PRO A 38 29.03 28.52 -12.74
C PRO A 38 27.53 28.31 -12.86
N ARG A 39 26.76 29.40 -12.99
CA ARG A 39 25.30 29.32 -13.13
C ARG A 39 24.93 29.22 -14.61
N GLY A 40 24.21 28.16 -14.97
CA GLY A 40 23.41 28.14 -16.20
C GLY A 40 22.18 29.03 -16.06
N GLU A 41 21.22 28.89 -16.98
CA GLU A 41 19.88 29.44 -16.76
C GLU A 41 19.29 28.80 -15.50
N GLY A 42 19.08 29.63 -14.46
CA GLY A 42 18.45 29.18 -13.23
C GLY A 42 17.01 28.74 -13.45
N PRO A 43 16.41 28.01 -12.49
CA PRO A 43 15.00 27.65 -12.58
C PRO A 43 14.14 28.91 -12.71
N PRO A 44 13.00 28.84 -13.43
CA PRO A 44 12.11 29.97 -13.57
C PRO A 44 11.64 30.48 -12.19
N PRO A 45 11.35 31.79 -12.06
CA PRO A 45 10.81 32.33 -10.84
C PRO A 45 9.51 31.60 -10.46
N VAL A 46 9.24 31.53 -9.15
CA VAL A 46 8.02 30.90 -8.65
C VAL A 46 6.82 31.74 -9.08
N ASP A 47 5.93 31.16 -9.88
CA ASP A 47 4.61 31.72 -10.13
C ASP A 47 3.78 31.60 -8.86
N VAL A 48 3.25 32.73 -8.40
CA VAL A 48 2.41 32.79 -7.19
C VAL A 48 1.12 32.02 -7.36
N ALA A 49 0.59 31.93 -8.59
CA ALA A 49 -0.62 31.17 -8.90
C ALA A 49 -0.46 29.66 -8.65
N ASP A 50 0.78 29.15 -8.74
CA ASP A 50 1.09 27.75 -8.50
C ASP A 50 1.27 27.44 -7.00
N VAL A 51 1.39 28.45 -6.13
CA VAL A 51 1.62 28.22 -4.70
C VAL A 51 0.32 27.81 -4.02
N VAL A 52 0.28 26.58 -3.52
CA VAL A 52 -0.86 26.04 -2.75
C VAL A 52 -0.92 26.69 -1.37
N THR A 53 0.23 26.74 -0.68
CA THR A 53 0.35 27.38 0.64
C THR A 53 1.79 27.72 0.97
N THR A 54 1.99 28.55 1.98
CA THR A 54 3.24 28.64 2.74
C THR A 54 2.96 28.36 4.22
N VAL A 55 3.73 27.47 4.84
CA VAL A 55 3.71 27.24 6.28
C VAL A 55 4.79 28.09 6.94
N LEU A 56 4.39 28.89 7.93
CA LEU A 56 5.28 29.67 8.80
C LEU A 56 5.41 29.01 10.16
N ALA A 57 6.62 28.98 10.70
CA ALA A 57 6.88 28.69 12.11
C ALA A 57 7.06 30.02 12.87
N LEU A 58 6.23 30.24 13.89
CA LEU A 58 6.23 31.46 14.71
C LEU A 58 6.66 31.14 16.15
N ALA A 59 7.68 31.82 16.66
CA ALA A 59 8.06 31.79 18.07
C ALA A 59 7.44 33.02 18.76
N GLY A 60 6.24 32.85 19.34
CA GLY A 60 5.38 34.00 19.62
C GLY A 60 4.88 34.62 18.31
N ASP A 61 5.17 35.89 18.08
CA ASP A 61 4.85 36.59 16.82
C ASP A 61 6.02 36.64 15.83
N GLU A 62 7.22 36.20 16.25
CA GLU A 62 8.42 36.27 15.42
C GLU A 62 8.47 35.11 14.40
N PRO A 63 8.59 35.39 13.09
CA PRO A 63 8.75 34.36 12.08
C PRO A 63 10.15 33.76 12.11
N VAL A 64 10.25 32.47 12.44
CA VAL A 64 11.52 31.75 12.64
C VAL A 64 11.75 30.61 11.64
N GLY A 65 10.78 30.31 10.77
CA GLY A 65 10.96 29.35 9.70
C GLY A 65 9.81 29.32 8.69
N THR A 66 10.07 28.78 7.51
CA THR A 66 9.12 28.72 6.40
C THR A 66 9.32 27.45 5.55
N ALA A 67 8.24 26.97 4.94
CA ALA A 67 8.25 26.01 3.84
C ALA A 67 7.02 26.27 2.95
N ALA A 68 7.16 26.22 1.64
CA ALA A 68 6.10 26.45 0.68
C ALA A 68 5.78 25.19 -0.11
N LEU A 69 4.51 25.03 -0.48
CA LEU A 69 4.04 23.96 -1.36
C LEU A 69 3.58 24.57 -2.68
N LYS A 70 4.12 24.06 -3.79
CA LYS A 70 3.83 24.49 -5.16
C LYS A 70 3.21 23.34 -5.95
N ARG A 71 2.24 23.64 -6.80
CA ARG A 71 1.69 22.72 -7.81
C ARG A 71 2.65 22.57 -8.98
N THR A 72 2.95 21.34 -9.40
CA THR A 72 3.81 21.06 -10.57
C THR A 72 3.26 20.00 -11.52
N GLY A 73 2.10 19.40 -11.23
CA GLY A 73 1.44 18.41 -12.08
C GLY A 73 1.04 17.18 -11.29
N ALA A 74 1.60 16.02 -11.64
CA ALA A 74 1.34 14.73 -10.97
C ALA A 74 1.84 14.68 -9.52
N HIS A 75 2.83 15.50 -9.17
CA HIS A 75 3.30 15.70 -7.80
C HIS A 75 3.20 17.18 -7.42
N ALA A 76 3.35 17.47 -6.13
CA ALA A 76 3.59 18.82 -5.64
C ALA A 76 5.07 19.02 -5.30
N GLU A 77 5.56 20.25 -5.40
CA GLU A 77 6.94 20.60 -5.12
C GLU A 77 7.02 21.41 -3.82
N VAL A 78 7.85 20.95 -2.87
CA VAL A 78 8.19 21.69 -1.66
C VAL A 78 9.33 22.64 -1.97
N LYS A 79 9.11 23.94 -1.72
CA LYS A 79 10.09 25.02 -1.92
C LYS A 79 10.36 25.79 -0.65
N ARG A 80 11.48 26.52 -0.63
CA ARG A 80 11.78 27.53 0.39
C ARG A 80 11.71 26.98 1.82
N VAL A 81 12.24 25.77 2.04
CA VAL A 81 12.40 25.21 3.39
C VAL A 81 13.56 25.92 4.07
N PHE A 82 13.27 26.74 5.08
CA PHE A 82 14.28 27.52 5.78
C PHE A 82 13.94 27.69 7.25
N VAL A 83 14.95 27.63 8.12
CA VAL A 83 14.85 27.92 9.55
C VAL A 83 15.89 28.98 9.89
N ALA A 84 15.41 30.15 10.31
CA ALA A 84 16.25 31.24 10.75
C ALA A 84 17.10 30.83 11.96
N PRO A 85 18.28 31.43 12.19
CA PRO A 85 19.16 31.07 13.31
C PRO A 85 18.44 31.00 14.67
N ALA A 86 17.51 31.93 14.94
CA ALA A 86 16.71 31.97 16.18
C ALA A 86 15.78 30.75 16.39
N GLY A 87 15.41 30.04 15.32
CA GLY A 87 14.54 28.86 15.35
C GLY A 87 15.27 27.52 15.33
N ARG A 88 16.61 27.51 15.21
CA ARG A 88 17.40 26.26 15.07
C ARG A 88 17.39 25.43 16.36
N ASN A 89 17.77 24.16 16.23
CA ASN A 89 17.83 23.18 17.32
C ASN A 89 16.47 22.84 17.99
N ARG A 90 15.35 23.13 17.31
CA ARG A 90 13.97 22.85 17.78
C ARG A 90 13.20 21.91 16.86
N ARG A 91 13.90 21.12 16.03
CA ARG A 91 13.32 20.26 14.98
C ARG A 91 12.33 20.98 14.04
N LEU A 92 12.46 22.30 13.86
CA LEU A 92 11.51 23.07 13.04
C LEU A 92 11.53 22.69 11.56
N GLY A 93 12.68 22.29 11.02
CA GLY A 93 12.75 21.80 9.64
C GLY A 93 11.86 20.59 9.41
N ALA A 94 11.93 19.60 10.30
CA ALA A 94 11.08 18.41 10.29
C ALA A 94 9.60 18.77 10.43
N ARG A 95 9.26 19.64 11.39
CA ARG A 95 7.89 20.11 11.62
C ARG A 95 7.30 20.88 10.43
N LEU A 96 8.11 21.70 9.75
CA LEU A 96 7.70 22.42 8.55
C LEU A 96 7.46 21.47 7.38
N LEU A 97 8.35 20.48 7.18
CA LEU A 97 8.18 19.43 6.16
C LEU A 97 6.89 18.64 6.40
N ALA A 98 6.68 18.13 7.61
CA ALA A 98 5.46 17.42 7.97
C ALA A 98 4.19 18.25 7.72
N ALA A 99 4.22 19.55 8.00
CA ALA A 99 3.08 20.44 7.78
C ALA A 99 2.78 20.69 6.29
N VAL A 100 3.80 20.83 5.43
CA VAL A 100 3.58 20.96 3.98
C VAL A 100 3.18 19.62 3.33
N GLU A 101 3.71 18.51 3.83
CA GLU A 101 3.28 17.15 3.44
C GLU A 101 1.78 16.95 3.75
N GLN A 102 1.31 17.42 4.92
CA GLN A 102 -0.12 17.38 5.25
C GLN A 102 -0.97 18.21 4.30
N VAL A 103 -0.53 19.43 3.94
CA VAL A 103 -1.26 20.24 2.96
C VAL A 103 -1.28 19.57 1.58
N ALA A 104 -0.20 18.88 1.20
CA ALA A 104 -0.15 18.14 -0.05
C ALA A 104 -1.15 16.97 -0.06
N ARG A 105 -1.30 16.24 1.05
CA ARG A 105 -2.35 15.20 1.21
C ARG A 105 -3.75 15.77 1.06
N GLU A 106 -4.04 16.88 1.74
CA GLU A 106 -5.34 17.57 1.64
C GLU A 106 -5.63 18.04 0.21
N ALA A 107 -4.59 18.37 -0.56
CA ALA A 107 -4.69 18.74 -1.97
C ALA A 107 -4.73 17.54 -2.93
N GLY A 108 -4.75 16.29 -2.42
CA GLY A 108 -4.87 15.06 -3.21
C GLY A 108 -3.56 14.56 -3.83
N TYR A 109 -2.41 15.05 -3.40
CA TYR A 109 -1.13 14.56 -3.92
C TYR A 109 -0.69 13.27 -3.24
N ALA A 110 -0.35 12.26 -4.05
CA ALA A 110 0.24 11.00 -3.58
C ALA A 110 1.76 11.06 -3.41
N GLU A 111 2.43 12.07 -4.00
CA GLU A 111 3.88 12.26 -3.90
C GLU A 111 4.24 13.75 -3.87
N VAL A 112 5.27 14.09 -3.10
CA VAL A 112 5.91 15.40 -3.09
C VAL A 112 7.37 15.31 -3.48
N HIS A 113 7.84 16.33 -4.17
CA HIS A 113 9.22 16.46 -4.62
C HIS A 113 9.85 17.71 -4.02
N LEU A 114 11.16 17.71 -3.85
CA LEU A 114 11.90 18.91 -3.52
C LEU A 114 13.24 18.92 -4.25
N GLN A 115 13.73 20.12 -4.50
CA GLN A 115 15.09 20.35 -4.97
C GLN A 115 15.87 21.14 -3.92
N THR A 116 17.13 20.78 -3.78
CA THR A 116 18.12 21.56 -3.03
C THR A 116 19.45 21.52 -3.76
N GLY A 117 20.33 22.48 -3.49
CA GLY A 117 21.66 22.47 -4.07
C GLY A 117 22.62 21.52 -3.32
N TYR A 118 23.66 21.04 -4.01
CA TYR A 118 24.62 20.08 -3.45
C TYR A 118 25.50 20.61 -2.30
N LEU A 119 25.67 21.93 -2.14
CA LEU A 119 26.45 22.56 -1.05
C LEU A 119 25.61 22.82 0.21
N GLN A 120 24.56 22.02 0.42
CA GLN A 120 23.66 22.10 1.58
C GLN A 120 23.55 20.74 2.31
N PRO A 121 24.67 20.20 2.85
CA PRO A 121 24.69 18.87 3.47
C PRO A 121 23.76 18.73 4.69
N ASP A 122 23.47 19.83 5.39
CA ASP A 122 22.52 19.84 6.51
C ASP A 122 21.08 19.61 6.05
N ALA A 123 20.74 20.10 4.86
CA ALA A 123 19.42 19.89 4.25
C ALA A 123 19.29 18.44 3.78
N HIS A 124 20.33 17.88 3.13
CA HIS A 124 20.34 16.47 2.69
C HIS A 124 20.10 15.53 3.88
N ARG A 125 20.84 15.73 4.98
CA ARG A 125 20.67 14.95 6.22
C ARG A 125 19.29 15.11 6.85
N LEU A 126 18.69 16.30 6.76
CA LEU A 126 17.30 16.51 7.20
C LEU A 126 16.36 15.69 6.33
N TYR A 127 16.38 15.85 5.01
CA TYR A 127 15.45 15.19 4.10
C TYR A 127 15.53 13.66 4.21
N GLU A 128 16.73 13.10 4.16
CA GLU A 128 16.95 11.65 4.28
C GLU A 128 16.44 11.11 5.62
N ARG A 129 16.65 11.85 6.72
CA ARG A 129 16.11 11.48 8.04
C ARG A 129 14.60 11.57 8.11
N GLU A 130 13.98 12.55 7.44
CA GLU A 130 12.52 12.67 7.37
C GLU A 130 11.89 11.77 6.28
N GLY A 131 12.63 10.79 5.76
CA GLY A 131 12.11 9.75 4.85
C GLY A 131 12.06 10.13 3.37
N TRP A 132 12.71 11.23 2.97
CA TRP A 132 12.81 11.62 1.56
C TRP A 132 13.90 10.81 0.85
N ARG A 133 13.59 10.28 -0.35
CA ARG A 133 14.53 9.47 -1.15
C ARG A 133 15.17 10.32 -2.25
N PRO A 134 16.47 10.17 -2.55
CA PRO A 134 17.08 10.80 -3.72
C PRO A 134 16.42 10.33 -5.02
N VAL A 135 16.21 11.25 -5.95
CA VAL A 135 15.68 10.96 -7.30
C VAL A 135 16.47 11.69 -8.37
N ALA A 136 16.33 11.26 -9.62
CA ALA A 136 16.85 12.01 -10.76
C ALA A 136 16.23 13.43 -10.79
N PRO A 137 16.97 14.45 -11.28
CA PRO A 137 16.41 15.79 -11.43
C PRO A 137 15.12 15.78 -12.25
N PHE A 138 14.09 16.48 -11.76
CA PHE A 138 12.78 16.62 -12.39
C PHE A 138 12.57 18.05 -12.88
N GLY A 139 11.67 18.27 -13.85
CA GLY A 139 11.42 19.60 -14.40
C GLY A 139 11.06 20.62 -13.31
N PRO A 140 11.70 21.81 -13.26
CA PRO A 140 12.58 22.43 -14.29
C PRO A 140 14.09 22.13 -14.15
N TYR A 141 14.51 21.25 -13.25
CA TYR A 141 15.91 21.01 -12.89
C TYR A 141 16.62 19.93 -13.74
N GLU A 142 15.93 19.32 -14.70
CA GLU A 142 16.45 18.22 -15.55
C GLU A 142 17.80 18.53 -16.21
N LYS A 143 18.03 19.80 -16.58
CA LYS A 143 19.27 20.26 -17.22
C LYS A 143 20.40 20.57 -16.23
N ASP A 144 20.10 20.65 -14.94
CA ASP A 144 21.03 20.98 -13.87
C ASP A 144 21.41 19.73 -13.07
N THR A 145 22.18 18.83 -13.69
CA THR A 145 22.62 17.58 -13.06
C THR A 145 23.81 17.76 -12.11
N VAL A 146 24.43 18.95 -12.12
CA VAL A 146 25.64 19.25 -11.34
C VAL A 146 25.28 19.86 -10.00
N ILE A 147 24.38 20.86 -9.98
CA ILE A 147 24.07 21.60 -8.76
C ILE A 147 22.89 20.98 -8.03
N SER A 148 21.86 20.55 -8.78
CA SER A 148 20.61 20.09 -8.19
C SER A 148 20.71 18.69 -7.60
N ARG A 149 20.24 18.57 -6.36
CA ARG A 149 19.95 17.32 -5.66
C ARG A 149 18.44 17.29 -5.42
N CYS A 150 17.78 16.33 -6.04
CA CYS A 150 16.34 16.20 -6.00
C CYS A 150 15.95 15.02 -5.10
N TYR A 151 14.84 15.19 -4.39
CA TYR A 151 14.28 14.19 -3.50
C TYR A 151 12.79 14.06 -3.75
N ALA A 152 12.25 12.87 -3.52
CA ALA A 152 10.82 12.60 -3.52
C ALA A 152 10.40 11.94 -2.21
N LYS A 153 9.14 12.10 -1.83
CA LYS A 153 8.53 11.39 -0.70
C LYS A 153 7.08 11.02 -1.04
N SER A 154 6.77 9.73 -0.92
CA SER A 154 5.41 9.23 -1.04
C SER A 154 4.58 9.69 0.15
N LEU A 155 3.38 10.19 -0.13
CA LEU A 155 2.40 10.65 0.86
C LEU A 155 1.30 9.63 1.11
N THR A 156 1.20 8.59 0.27
CA THR A 156 0.33 7.44 0.47
C THR A 156 0.64 6.79 1.82
N PRO A 157 -0.33 6.40 2.65
CA PRO A 157 -0.06 5.64 3.87
C PRO A 157 0.69 4.35 3.56
N LEU A 158 1.61 3.92 4.43
CA LEU A 158 2.31 2.66 4.26
C LEU A 158 1.31 1.53 4.52
N LEU A 159 1.10 0.62 3.57
CA LEU A 159 0.19 -0.51 3.80
C LEU A 159 0.76 -1.41 4.89
N VAL A 160 -0.08 -1.76 5.87
CA VAL A 160 0.31 -2.66 6.97
C VAL A 160 -0.51 -3.93 6.86
N ALA A 161 0.18 -5.04 6.65
CA ALA A 161 -0.39 -6.37 6.70
C ALA A 161 0.18 -7.15 7.89
N ALA A 162 -0.55 -8.17 8.35
CA ALA A 162 -0.09 -9.10 9.36
C ALA A 162 -0.22 -10.53 8.84
N ALA A 163 0.86 -11.31 8.91
CA ALA A 163 0.80 -12.74 8.63
C ALA A 163 0.50 -13.50 9.92
N LEU A 164 -0.57 -14.29 9.89
CA LEU A 164 -1.00 -15.09 11.03
C LEU A 164 -0.63 -16.56 10.78
N PRO A 165 0.06 -17.21 11.72
CA PRO A 165 0.38 -18.63 11.59
C PRO A 165 -0.90 -19.48 11.68
N PRO A 166 -0.84 -20.77 11.30
CA PRO A 166 -1.92 -21.70 11.54
C PRO A 166 -2.32 -21.71 13.02
N VAL A 167 -3.61 -21.58 13.27
CA VAL A 167 -4.22 -21.49 14.61
C VAL A 167 -5.08 -22.71 14.86
N SER A 168 -5.08 -23.23 16.08
CA SER A 168 -5.96 -24.33 16.50
C SER A 168 -7.19 -23.87 17.30
N ASP A 169 -7.20 -22.60 17.71
CA ASP A 169 -8.30 -21.97 18.46
C ASP A 169 -8.91 -20.83 17.61
N ALA A 170 -10.14 -21.06 17.14
CA ALA A 170 -10.86 -20.11 16.31
C ALA A 170 -11.25 -18.83 17.05
N ASP A 171 -11.59 -18.91 18.34
CA ASP A 171 -12.00 -17.73 19.12
C ASP A 171 -10.80 -16.83 19.39
N ALA A 172 -9.64 -17.41 19.70
CA ALA A 172 -8.39 -16.67 19.83
C ALA A 172 -8.00 -15.98 18.50
N ALA A 173 -8.14 -16.68 17.37
CA ALA A 173 -7.87 -16.11 16.05
C ALA A 173 -8.79 -14.93 15.72
N ILE A 174 -10.09 -15.06 16.00
CA ILE A 174 -11.08 -14.00 15.78
C ILE A 174 -10.79 -12.79 16.70
N ALA A 175 -10.40 -13.03 17.95
CA ALA A 175 -10.01 -11.96 18.87
C ALA A 175 -8.78 -11.20 18.39
N LEU A 176 -7.77 -11.91 17.87
CA LEU A 176 -6.60 -11.29 17.26
C LEU A 176 -6.97 -10.46 16.02
N LEU A 177 -7.81 -10.99 15.12
CA LEU A 177 -8.24 -10.26 13.93
C LEU A 177 -8.97 -8.95 14.28
N ARG A 178 -9.74 -8.94 15.37
CA ARG A 178 -10.34 -7.71 15.93
C ARG A 178 -9.29 -6.73 16.43
N ALA A 179 -8.32 -7.20 17.21
CA ALA A 179 -7.25 -6.34 17.71
C ALA A 179 -6.42 -5.71 16.58
N LEU A 180 -6.17 -6.46 15.50
CA LEU A 180 -5.49 -5.95 14.31
C LEU A 180 -6.34 -4.94 13.54
N ASP A 181 -7.64 -5.18 13.42
CA ASP A 181 -8.61 -4.25 12.82
C ASP A 181 -8.69 -2.92 13.59
N ASP A 182 -8.79 -2.99 14.92
CA ASP A 182 -8.79 -1.83 15.82
C ASP A 182 -7.46 -1.06 15.76
N ALA A 183 -6.34 -1.75 15.53
CA ALA A 183 -5.02 -1.15 15.30
C ALA A 183 -4.85 -0.59 13.87
N GLY A 184 -5.87 -0.69 13.01
CA GLY A 184 -5.83 -0.14 11.66
C GLY A 184 -4.94 -0.94 10.70
N VAL A 185 -4.72 -2.24 10.91
CA VAL A 185 -4.08 -3.12 9.93
C VAL A 185 -4.95 -3.22 8.66
N ASP A 186 -4.35 -3.14 7.49
CA ASP A 186 -5.06 -3.15 6.20
C ASP A 186 -5.43 -4.58 5.78
N LEU A 187 -4.54 -5.55 6.02
CA LEU A 187 -4.67 -6.95 5.57
C LEU A 187 -4.26 -7.93 6.67
N ALA A 188 -5.09 -8.91 6.96
CA ALA A 188 -4.69 -10.12 7.67
C ALA A 188 -4.51 -11.26 6.66
N LEU A 189 -3.31 -11.82 6.59
CA LEU A 189 -2.97 -13.00 5.81
C LEU A 189 -3.08 -14.22 6.73
N LEU A 190 -4.15 -15.00 6.59
CA LEU A 190 -4.41 -16.14 7.48
C LEU A 190 -3.84 -17.40 6.85
N ASP A 191 -2.85 -18.01 7.49
CA ASP A 191 -2.35 -19.32 7.10
C ASP A 191 -3.12 -20.45 7.81
N ASP A 192 -3.03 -21.65 7.25
CA ASP A 192 -3.60 -22.89 7.79
C ASP A 192 -2.64 -24.06 7.56
N ASP A 193 -2.85 -25.17 8.24
CA ASP A 193 -2.03 -26.38 8.12
C ASP A 193 -2.94 -27.60 8.10
N TYR A 194 -2.90 -28.38 7.01
CA TYR A 194 -3.74 -29.56 6.82
C TYR A 194 -3.30 -30.77 7.65
N LEU A 195 -2.10 -30.74 8.23
CA LEU A 195 -1.54 -31.83 9.02
C LEU A 195 -1.48 -31.48 10.51
N ALA A 196 -1.30 -30.22 10.85
CA ALA A 196 -1.09 -29.77 12.22
C ALA A 196 -2.35 -29.21 12.91
N GLY A 197 -3.45 -29.97 12.96
CA GLY A 197 -4.60 -29.72 13.86
C GLY A 197 -5.14 -28.28 13.89
N ALA A 198 -4.95 -27.52 12.80
CA ALA A 198 -5.32 -26.12 12.70
C ALA A 198 -6.76 -26.00 12.18
N VAL A 199 -7.42 -24.89 12.51
CA VAL A 199 -8.73 -24.55 11.95
C VAL A 199 -8.56 -23.96 10.54
N ASP A 200 -9.52 -24.26 9.67
CA ASP A 200 -9.55 -23.83 8.27
C ASP A 200 -9.59 -22.29 8.14
N ALA A 201 -8.60 -21.71 7.43
CA ALA A 201 -8.43 -20.26 7.32
C ALA A 201 -9.65 -19.54 6.68
N PRO A 202 -10.23 -20.02 5.56
CA PRO A 202 -11.46 -19.43 5.01
C PRO A 202 -12.63 -19.41 5.98
N THR A 203 -12.81 -20.47 6.78
CA THR A 203 -13.88 -20.56 7.77
C THR A 203 -13.66 -19.57 8.92
N VAL A 204 -12.43 -19.42 9.42
CA VAL A 204 -12.08 -18.40 10.42
C VAL A 204 -12.31 -16.99 9.86
N ALA A 205 -11.87 -16.72 8.63
CA ALA A 205 -12.10 -15.44 7.95
C ALA A 205 -13.60 -15.12 7.84
N ALA A 206 -14.43 -16.07 7.42
CA ALA A 206 -15.88 -15.88 7.35
C ALA A 206 -16.51 -15.56 8.73
N ALA A 207 -16.02 -16.20 9.79
CA ALA A 207 -16.48 -15.94 11.15
C ALA A 207 -16.02 -14.57 11.68
N ALA A 208 -14.83 -14.11 11.28
CA ALA A 208 -14.25 -12.82 11.63
C ALA A 208 -14.85 -11.65 10.83
N ALA A 209 -15.39 -11.90 9.63
CA ALA A 209 -15.99 -10.88 8.76
C ALA A 209 -17.08 -10.07 9.48
N SER A 210 -18.03 -10.70 10.15
CA SER A 210 -19.09 -10.01 10.91
C SER A 210 -18.61 -9.30 12.19
N ARG A 211 -17.35 -9.50 12.56
CA ARG A 211 -16.77 -9.12 13.86
C ARG A 211 -15.67 -8.08 13.74
N THR A 212 -15.36 -7.67 12.52
CA THR A 212 -14.37 -6.67 12.11
C THR A 212 -15.04 -5.70 11.16
N ALA A 213 -14.57 -4.46 11.11
CA ALA A 213 -15.13 -3.37 10.34
C ALA A 213 -14.31 -3.06 9.08
N ARG A 214 -12.98 -3.00 9.17
CA ARG A 214 -12.13 -2.45 8.10
C ARG A 214 -11.17 -3.48 7.50
N ILE A 215 -10.48 -4.28 8.31
CA ILE A 215 -9.39 -5.15 7.88
C ILE A 215 -9.81 -6.05 6.70
N GLY A 216 -8.91 -6.19 5.73
CA GLY A 216 -9.04 -7.17 4.65
C GLY A 216 -8.70 -8.56 5.15
N LEU A 217 -9.58 -9.53 4.91
CA LEU A 217 -9.42 -10.90 5.36
C LEU A 217 -8.94 -11.76 4.18
N VAL A 218 -7.68 -12.18 4.23
CA VAL A 218 -6.98 -12.85 3.13
C VAL A 218 -6.58 -14.27 3.57
N PRO A 219 -7.51 -15.24 3.56
CA PRO A 219 -7.16 -16.62 3.87
C PRO A 219 -6.27 -17.22 2.77
N ARG A 220 -5.32 -18.06 3.19
CA ARG A 220 -4.66 -19.00 2.29
C ARG A 220 -5.67 -20.06 1.87
N VAL A 221 -5.74 -20.34 0.57
CA VAL A 221 -6.48 -21.50 0.04
C VAL A 221 -5.54 -22.30 -0.84
N ARG A 222 -5.27 -23.55 -0.45
CA ARG A 222 -4.41 -24.47 -1.21
C ARG A 222 -5.14 -25.00 -2.44
N VAL A 223 -4.55 -24.77 -3.61
CA VAL A 223 -5.16 -25.16 -4.90
C VAL A 223 -4.69 -26.52 -5.41
N THR A 224 -3.57 -27.03 -4.89
CA THR A 224 -3.02 -28.34 -5.29
C THR A 224 -3.95 -29.50 -4.96
N HIS A 225 -4.86 -29.33 -4.00
CA HIS A 225 -5.78 -30.37 -3.54
C HIS A 225 -7.27 -30.01 -3.69
N THR A 226 -7.59 -28.74 -3.95
CA THR A 226 -8.95 -28.21 -3.96
C THR A 226 -9.40 -27.94 -5.39
N GLU A 227 -10.61 -28.35 -5.72
CA GLU A 227 -11.18 -28.13 -7.05
C GLU A 227 -11.43 -26.62 -7.30
N PRO A 228 -11.07 -26.07 -8.49
CA PRO A 228 -11.10 -24.63 -8.76
C PRO A 228 -12.46 -23.94 -8.55
N PHE A 229 -13.56 -24.61 -8.91
CA PHE A 229 -14.91 -24.07 -8.73
C PHE A 229 -15.25 -23.87 -7.25
N HIS A 230 -14.82 -24.79 -6.37
CA HIS A 230 -14.94 -24.60 -4.93
C HIS A 230 -14.07 -23.47 -4.39
N VAL A 231 -12.82 -23.33 -4.85
CA VAL A 231 -11.94 -22.20 -4.46
C VAL A 231 -12.62 -20.88 -4.81
N ALA A 232 -13.08 -20.73 -6.05
CA ALA A 232 -13.74 -19.52 -6.54
C ALA A 232 -14.99 -19.17 -5.69
N LYS A 233 -15.84 -20.18 -5.42
CA LYS A 233 -17.05 -20.03 -4.61
C LYS A 233 -16.74 -19.57 -3.19
N VAL A 234 -15.79 -20.20 -2.51
CA VAL A 234 -15.45 -19.89 -1.10
C VAL A 234 -14.97 -18.45 -0.98
N VAL A 235 -14.03 -18.04 -1.83
CA VAL A 235 -13.46 -16.69 -1.82
C VAL A 235 -14.53 -15.64 -2.17
N GLN A 236 -15.34 -15.89 -3.19
CA GLN A 236 -16.41 -14.95 -3.59
C GLN A 236 -17.51 -14.83 -2.54
N THR A 237 -17.84 -15.92 -1.86
CA THR A 237 -18.81 -15.90 -0.75
C THR A 237 -18.27 -15.10 0.44
N LEU A 238 -16.98 -15.24 0.77
CA LEU A 238 -16.33 -14.42 1.79
C LEU A 238 -16.39 -12.93 1.43
N ASP A 239 -16.29 -12.60 0.14
CA ASP A 239 -16.38 -11.20 -0.28
C ASP A 239 -17.78 -10.61 -0.03
N TRP A 240 -18.83 -11.40 -0.27
CA TRP A 240 -20.20 -11.00 0.08
C TRP A 240 -20.39 -10.84 1.59
N THR A 241 -19.95 -11.82 2.40
CA THR A 241 -20.15 -11.77 3.86
C THR A 241 -19.24 -10.74 4.54
N GLY A 242 -18.10 -10.44 3.94
CA GLY A 242 -17.17 -9.39 4.35
C GLY A 242 -17.52 -8.00 3.83
N ALA A 243 -18.61 -7.84 3.05
CA ALA A 243 -18.99 -6.59 2.40
C ALA A 243 -17.84 -5.97 1.57
N GLY A 244 -17.20 -6.78 0.74
CA GLY A 244 -16.12 -6.34 -0.14
C GLY A 244 -14.73 -6.35 0.50
N ARG A 245 -14.52 -7.10 1.59
CA ARG A 245 -13.24 -7.14 2.34
C ARG A 245 -12.44 -8.43 2.20
N ALA A 246 -12.85 -9.32 1.28
CA ALA A 246 -12.08 -10.54 1.06
C ALA A 246 -10.80 -10.25 0.27
N GLY A 247 -9.76 -11.04 0.52
CA GLY A 247 -8.68 -11.30 -0.43
C GLY A 247 -8.46 -12.81 -0.52
N TRP A 248 -7.56 -13.25 -1.40
CA TRP A 248 -7.17 -14.65 -1.49
C TRP A 248 -5.66 -14.78 -1.58
N LEU A 249 -5.05 -15.46 -0.60
CA LEU A 249 -3.66 -15.86 -0.65
C LEU A 249 -3.54 -17.22 -1.33
N VAL A 250 -2.92 -17.25 -2.51
CA VAL A 250 -2.77 -18.49 -3.29
C VAL A 250 -1.79 -19.42 -2.56
N GLY A 251 -2.24 -20.61 -2.19
CA GLY A 251 -1.41 -21.65 -1.57
C GLY A 251 -1.17 -22.81 -2.54
N VAL A 252 0.04 -23.34 -2.55
CA VAL A 252 0.37 -24.63 -3.17
C VAL A 252 0.91 -25.59 -2.13
N SER A 253 0.71 -26.89 -2.34
CA SER A 253 1.32 -27.94 -1.53
C SER A 253 2.35 -28.71 -2.35
N LEU A 254 3.53 -28.89 -1.77
CA LEU A 254 4.61 -29.72 -2.31
C LEU A 254 4.90 -30.93 -1.39
N SER A 255 4.02 -31.19 -0.42
CA SER A 255 4.26 -32.15 0.66
C SER A 255 3.72 -33.53 0.29
N ASP A 256 4.57 -34.54 0.33
CA ASP A 256 4.16 -35.95 0.18
C ASP A 256 3.16 -36.37 1.26
N ALA A 257 3.29 -35.83 2.47
CA ALA A 257 2.39 -36.14 3.58
C ALA A 257 0.99 -35.56 3.34
N GLU A 258 0.90 -34.31 2.85
CA GLU A 258 -0.38 -33.73 2.44
C GLU A 258 -0.97 -34.50 1.26
N ALA A 259 -0.17 -34.79 0.23
CA ALA A 259 -0.62 -35.56 -0.93
C ALA A 259 -1.18 -36.94 -0.53
N ALA A 260 -0.52 -37.64 0.40
CA ALA A 260 -0.99 -38.90 0.97
C ALA A 260 -2.29 -38.75 1.78
N ALA A 261 -2.46 -37.66 2.54
CA ALA A 261 -3.68 -37.39 3.29
C ALA A 261 -4.91 -37.19 2.38
N PHE A 262 -4.73 -36.55 1.21
CA PHE A 262 -5.78 -36.41 0.20
C PHE A 262 -5.96 -37.67 -0.66
N GLY A 263 -4.92 -38.49 -0.82
CA GLY A 263 -4.99 -39.81 -1.46
C GLY A 263 -5.27 -39.81 -2.97
N ARG A 264 -5.14 -38.66 -3.65
CA ARG A 264 -5.53 -38.51 -5.08
C ARG A 264 -4.36 -38.37 -6.07
N ARG A 265 -3.17 -38.02 -5.58
CA ARG A 265 -1.96 -37.72 -6.37
C ARG A 265 -0.71 -37.87 -5.51
N THR A 266 0.46 -37.90 -6.14
CA THR A 266 1.75 -37.65 -5.47
C THR A 266 2.00 -36.16 -5.36
N ALA A 267 2.96 -35.76 -4.51
CA ALA A 267 3.36 -34.36 -4.43
C ALA A 267 3.94 -33.90 -5.79
N PRO A 268 3.46 -32.76 -6.33
CA PRO A 268 4.07 -32.15 -7.50
C PRO A 268 5.40 -31.47 -7.15
N ASP A 269 6.23 -31.23 -8.16
CA ASP A 269 7.30 -30.24 -8.02
C ASP A 269 6.73 -28.81 -8.02
N ALA A 270 7.58 -27.83 -7.65
CA ALA A 270 7.15 -26.44 -7.53
C ALA A 270 6.67 -25.84 -8.87
N ALA A 271 7.30 -26.20 -9.99
CA ALA A 271 6.94 -25.65 -11.29
C ALA A 271 5.57 -26.19 -11.74
N GLU A 272 5.33 -27.49 -11.54
CA GLU A 272 4.05 -28.14 -11.82
C GLU A 272 2.94 -27.56 -10.94
N ALA A 273 3.20 -27.40 -9.64
CA ALA A 273 2.22 -26.87 -8.69
C ALA A 273 1.80 -25.42 -9.03
N TRP A 274 2.76 -24.56 -9.39
CA TRP A 274 2.47 -23.18 -9.76
C TRP A 274 1.88 -23.04 -11.17
N ALA A 275 2.17 -23.96 -12.09
CA ALA A 275 1.46 -24.05 -13.37
C ALA A 275 -0.02 -24.39 -13.17
N GLU A 276 -0.35 -25.35 -12.31
CA GLU A 276 -1.73 -25.65 -11.93
C GLU A 276 -2.39 -24.46 -11.21
N ALA A 277 -1.67 -23.80 -10.30
CA ALA A 277 -2.18 -22.63 -9.59
C ALA A 277 -2.55 -21.48 -10.55
N ARG A 278 -1.77 -21.27 -11.62
CA ARG A 278 -2.10 -20.30 -12.67
C ARG A 278 -3.46 -20.60 -13.31
N ASP A 279 -3.70 -21.85 -13.68
CA ASP A 279 -4.96 -22.28 -14.29
C ASP A 279 -6.13 -22.12 -13.29
N VAL A 280 -5.92 -22.42 -12.01
CA VAL A 280 -6.92 -22.24 -10.96
C VAL A 280 -7.27 -20.76 -10.77
N VAL A 281 -6.28 -19.87 -10.76
CA VAL A 281 -6.49 -18.42 -10.66
C VAL A 281 -7.28 -17.92 -11.88
N GLU A 282 -6.93 -18.33 -13.10
CA GLU A 282 -7.67 -17.97 -14.32
C GLU A 282 -9.13 -18.45 -14.25
N VAL A 283 -9.37 -19.69 -13.81
CA VAL A 283 -10.73 -20.21 -13.61
C VAL A 283 -11.51 -19.40 -12.58
N ALA A 284 -10.90 -19.11 -11.42
CA ALA A 284 -11.55 -18.33 -10.38
C ALA A 284 -11.94 -16.94 -10.90
N ARG A 285 -11.03 -16.27 -11.61
CA ARG A 285 -11.31 -14.97 -12.23
C ARG A 285 -12.42 -15.04 -13.27
N ARG A 286 -12.49 -16.08 -14.11
CA ARG A 286 -13.63 -16.27 -15.04
C ARG A 286 -14.94 -16.50 -14.30
N LEU A 287 -14.94 -17.37 -13.29
CA LEU A 287 -16.13 -17.68 -12.50
C LEU A 287 -16.66 -16.44 -11.77
N TRP A 288 -15.78 -15.62 -11.20
CA TRP A 288 -16.20 -14.38 -10.54
C TRP A 288 -16.88 -13.40 -11.50
N ASP A 289 -16.49 -13.42 -12.78
CA ASP A 289 -17.12 -12.59 -13.82
C ASP A 289 -18.32 -13.24 -14.52
N SER A 290 -18.55 -14.54 -14.35
CA SER A 290 -19.60 -15.28 -15.07
C SER A 290 -21.03 -14.76 -14.85
N TRP A 291 -21.20 -13.91 -13.84
CA TRP A 291 -22.37 -13.04 -13.67
C TRP A 291 -21.92 -11.60 -13.95
N GLU A 292 -22.58 -10.91 -14.88
CA GLU A 292 -22.34 -9.47 -15.05
C GLU A 292 -22.91 -8.64 -13.89
N ASP A 293 -22.51 -7.36 -13.83
CA ASP A 293 -23.16 -6.38 -12.96
C ASP A 293 -24.66 -6.28 -13.32
N ASP A 294 -25.50 -6.18 -12.27
CA ASP A 294 -26.96 -6.15 -12.36
C ASP A 294 -27.60 -7.35 -13.08
N ALA A 295 -26.93 -8.52 -13.10
CA ALA A 295 -27.54 -9.76 -13.59
C ALA A 295 -28.73 -10.20 -12.73
N GLU A 296 -28.76 -9.83 -11.44
CA GLU A 296 -29.87 -10.08 -10.53
C GLU A 296 -30.89 -8.92 -10.59
N ILE A 297 -31.95 -9.08 -11.36
CA ILE A 297 -32.94 -8.02 -11.66
C ILE A 297 -34.11 -7.93 -10.67
N ARG A 298 -34.46 -9.05 -9.99
CA ARG A 298 -35.54 -9.11 -8.98
C ARG A 298 -36.85 -8.43 -9.41
N ASP A 299 -37.28 -8.61 -10.66
CA ASP A 299 -38.49 -7.99 -11.21
C ASP A 299 -39.75 -8.73 -10.74
N VAL A 300 -40.45 -8.12 -9.78
CA VAL A 300 -41.70 -8.65 -9.21
C VAL A 300 -42.85 -8.63 -10.22
N ALA A 301 -42.90 -7.64 -11.12
CA ALA A 301 -43.97 -7.51 -12.09
C ALA A 301 -43.91 -8.59 -13.18
N THR A 302 -42.70 -8.95 -13.63
CA THR A 302 -42.50 -10.01 -14.62
C THR A 302 -42.19 -11.39 -14.02
N GLY A 303 -41.94 -11.46 -12.70
CA GLY A 303 -41.48 -12.67 -12.02
C GLY A 303 -40.07 -13.13 -12.43
N ARG A 304 -39.28 -12.26 -13.06
CA ARG A 304 -37.92 -12.59 -13.52
C ARG A 304 -36.94 -12.24 -12.40
N PHE A 305 -36.16 -13.22 -11.97
CA PHE A 305 -35.17 -13.01 -10.91
C PHE A 305 -33.78 -12.63 -11.45
N VAL A 306 -33.35 -13.28 -12.54
CA VAL A 306 -32.05 -13.09 -13.17
C VAL A 306 -32.24 -12.78 -14.65
N ASP A 307 -31.37 -11.92 -15.19
CA ASP A 307 -31.20 -11.75 -16.61
C ASP A 307 -30.27 -12.83 -17.16
N LYS A 308 -30.85 -13.82 -17.84
CA LYS A 308 -30.10 -14.97 -18.39
C LYS A 308 -29.02 -14.57 -19.40
N ASP A 309 -29.18 -13.42 -20.06
CA ASP A 309 -28.23 -12.96 -21.09
C ASP A 309 -26.96 -12.33 -20.47
N LYS A 310 -26.99 -12.11 -19.13
CA LYS A 310 -25.87 -11.64 -18.32
C LYS A 310 -25.18 -12.77 -17.52
N ILE A 311 -25.49 -14.02 -17.83
CA ILE A 311 -24.93 -15.22 -17.20
C ILE A 311 -24.16 -16.03 -18.23
N HIS A 312 -22.89 -16.30 -17.95
CA HIS A 312 -21.93 -16.81 -18.93
C HIS A 312 -21.27 -18.10 -18.48
N TYR A 313 -21.24 -19.10 -19.35
CA TYR A 313 -20.35 -20.25 -19.17
C TYR A 313 -18.90 -19.78 -19.27
N VAL A 314 -18.02 -20.35 -18.45
CA VAL A 314 -16.59 -20.01 -18.46
C VAL A 314 -15.77 -20.86 -19.42
N ASP A 315 -16.31 -22.06 -19.74
CA ASP A 315 -15.80 -23.04 -20.70
C ASP A 315 -14.25 -23.11 -20.71
N PHE A 316 -13.67 -23.26 -19.53
CA PHE A 316 -12.23 -23.39 -19.36
C PHE A 316 -11.80 -24.82 -19.65
N GLU A 317 -10.81 -24.98 -20.52
CA GLU A 317 -10.12 -26.24 -20.79
C GLU A 317 -8.62 -26.03 -20.57
N GLY A 318 -8.08 -26.67 -19.53
CA GLY A 318 -6.65 -26.69 -19.23
C GLY A 318 -6.07 -28.10 -19.35
N GLU A 319 -4.77 -28.23 -19.08
CA GLU A 319 -4.06 -29.51 -19.17
C GLU A 319 -4.56 -30.53 -18.13
N ARG A 320 -4.92 -30.04 -16.93
CA ARG A 320 -5.24 -30.88 -15.76
C ARG A 320 -6.74 -31.03 -15.49
N PHE A 321 -7.54 -30.05 -15.88
CA PHE A 321 -8.97 -30.03 -15.63
C PHE A 321 -9.70 -29.10 -16.61
N SER A 322 -11.02 -29.27 -16.69
CA SER A 322 -11.92 -28.35 -17.36
C SER A 322 -13.01 -27.88 -16.41
N VAL A 323 -13.49 -26.65 -16.58
CA VAL A 323 -14.57 -26.06 -15.79
C VAL A 323 -15.56 -25.37 -16.71
N LYS A 324 -16.81 -25.83 -16.68
CA LYS A 324 -17.88 -25.31 -17.55
C LYS A 324 -18.45 -23.98 -17.04
N GLY A 325 -18.64 -23.83 -15.72
CA GLY A 325 -19.38 -22.69 -15.14
C GLY A 325 -20.89 -22.75 -15.45
N PRO A 326 -21.63 -21.63 -15.32
CA PRO A 326 -21.26 -20.38 -14.66
C PRO A 326 -20.99 -20.59 -13.16
N SER A 327 -20.54 -19.55 -12.44
CA SER A 327 -20.53 -19.56 -10.98
C SER A 327 -21.93 -19.76 -10.41
N ILE A 328 -22.00 -20.39 -9.24
CA ILE A 328 -23.23 -20.49 -8.42
C ILE A 328 -23.36 -19.35 -7.41
N VAL A 329 -22.38 -18.45 -7.35
CA VAL A 329 -22.37 -17.26 -6.49
C VAL A 329 -22.40 -16.03 -7.40
N PRO A 330 -23.30 -15.06 -7.18
CA PRO A 330 -23.33 -13.82 -7.94
C PRO A 330 -22.04 -13.03 -7.80
N ARG A 331 -21.75 -12.19 -8.80
CA ARG A 331 -20.61 -11.25 -8.79
C ARG A 331 -20.61 -10.42 -7.50
N SER A 332 -19.51 -10.46 -6.76
CA SER A 332 -19.40 -9.88 -5.42
C SER A 332 -19.08 -8.37 -5.46
N PRO A 333 -19.14 -7.64 -4.32
CA PRO A 333 -18.92 -6.20 -4.29
C PRO A 333 -17.62 -5.74 -4.97
N GLN A 334 -16.51 -6.47 -4.79
CA GLN A 334 -15.23 -6.14 -5.42
C GLN A 334 -15.16 -6.50 -6.92
N GLY A 335 -16.16 -7.20 -7.45
CA GLY A 335 -16.18 -7.78 -8.80
C GLY A 335 -15.22 -8.95 -8.94
N GLN A 336 -13.92 -8.66 -8.84
CA GLN A 336 -12.88 -9.66 -8.66
C GLN A 336 -12.30 -9.51 -7.25
N VAL A 337 -12.05 -10.62 -6.56
CA VAL A 337 -11.43 -10.55 -5.24
C VAL A 337 -9.91 -10.34 -5.41
N PRO A 338 -9.25 -9.45 -4.64
CA PRO A 338 -7.80 -9.29 -4.67
C PRO A 338 -7.05 -10.62 -4.51
N VAL A 339 -6.22 -10.94 -5.49
CA VAL A 339 -5.35 -12.12 -5.48
C VAL A 339 -3.99 -11.73 -4.94
N VAL A 340 -3.57 -12.42 -3.87
CA VAL A 340 -2.27 -12.26 -3.23
C VAL A 340 -1.40 -13.46 -3.56
N VAL A 341 -0.20 -13.20 -4.10
CA VAL A 341 0.79 -14.24 -4.39
C VAL A 341 2.04 -13.98 -3.57
N GLU A 342 2.52 -15.01 -2.89
CA GLU A 342 3.76 -14.96 -2.13
C GLU A 342 4.93 -15.40 -3.01
N VAL A 343 6.03 -14.64 -2.97
CA VAL A 343 7.26 -14.92 -3.71
C VAL A 343 8.47 -14.75 -2.80
N SER A 344 9.50 -15.55 -3.04
CA SER A 344 10.83 -15.38 -2.45
C SER A 344 11.59 -14.20 -3.06
N GLY A 345 11.23 -13.83 -4.28
CA GLY A 345 11.94 -12.85 -5.10
C GLY A 345 13.28 -13.36 -5.66
N ALA A 346 13.52 -14.67 -5.67
CA ALA A 346 14.58 -15.29 -6.48
C ALA A 346 14.18 -15.31 -7.97
N ASP A 347 15.18 -15.37 -8.87
CA ASP A 347 14.93 -15.35 -10.33
C ASP A 347 14.24 -16.64 -10.83
N ASP A 348 14.48 -17.76 -10.15
CA ASP A 348 13.96 -19.08 -10.48
C ASP A 348 12.68 -19.45 -9.71
N ASP A 349 12.08 -18.49 -8.99
CA ASP A 349 10.85 -18.70 -8.25
C ASP A 349 9.65 -18.93 -9.20
N PRO A 350 9.05 -20.15 -9.23
CA PRO A 350 7.93 -20.44 -10.13
C PRO A 350 6.67 -19.60 -9.83
N ALA A 351 6.52 -19.11 -8.59
CA ALA A 351 5.40 -18.27 -8.20
C ALA A 351 5.44 -16.90 -8.88
N LEU A 352 6.64 -16.39 -9.21
CA LEU A 352 6.82 -15.06 -9.80
C LEU A 352 6.07 -14.93 -11.13
N ALA A 353 6.02 -15.98 -11.94
CA ALA A 353 5.29 -15.97 -13.20
C ALA A 353 3.77 -15.81 -13.02
N VAL A 354 3.21 -16.38 -11.94
CA VAL A 354 1.79 -16.21 -11.59
C VAL A 354 1.57 -14.84 -10.98
N ALA A 355 2.46 -14.39 -10.10
CA ALA A 355 2.41 -13.08 -9.48
C ALA A 355 2.38 -11.95 -10.52
N VAL A 356 3.30 -11.96 -11.48
CA VAL A 356 3.40 -10.94 -12.53
C VAL A 356 2.17 -10.88 -13.43
N ARG A 357 1.58 -12.05 -13.72
CA ARG A 357 0.41 -12.14 -14.60
C ARG A 357 -0.88 -11.78 -13.89
N ASP A 358 -1.11 -12.35 -12.71
CA ASP A 358 -2.45 -12.47 -12.13
C ASP A 358 -2.59 -11.90 -10.71
N ALA A 359 -1.50 -11.46 -10.03
CA ALA A 359 -1.64 -10.88 -8.70
C ALA A 359 -2.20 -9.45 -8.75
N ASP A 360 -2.96 -9.10 -7.71
CA ASP A 360 -3.27 -7.73 -7.32
C ASP A 360 -2.27 -7.24 -6.24
N VAL A 361 -1.78 -8.17 -5.40
CA VAL A 361 -0.77 -7.91 -4.36
C VAL A 361 0.30 -9.01 -4.40
N VAL A 362 1.57 -8.63 -4.36
CA VAL A 362 2.70 -9.55 -4.22
C VAL A 362 3.29 -9.40 -2.84
N ARG A 363 3.37 -10.50 -2.09
CA ARG A 363 4.10 -10.58 -0.82
C ARG A 363 5.49 -11.11 -1.08
N VAL A 364 6.51 -10.33 -0.77
CA VAL A 364 7.91 -10.73 -0.88
C VAL A 364 8.40 -11.22 0.48
N HIS A 365 8.63 -12.52 0.58
CA HIS A 365 9.25 -13.17 1.72
C HIS A 365 10.72 -13.48 1.39
N ALA A 366 11.62 -12.59 1.79
CA ALA A 366 13.06 -12.81 1.64
C ALA A 366 13.75 -12.52 2.98
N GLY A 367 14.60 -13.44 3.43
CA GLY A 367 15.43 -13.22 4.61
C GLY A 367 16.49 -12.15 4.34
N VAL A 368 17.72 -12.56 4.04
CA VAL A 368 18.79 -11.61 3.68
C VAL A 368 18.56 -11.11 2.25
N GLY A 369 18.69 -9.79 2.04
CA GLY A 369 18.61 -9.19 0.70
C GLY A 369 17.20 -8.78 0.27
N LEU A 370 16.27 -8.56 1.21
CA LEU A 370 14.88 -8.18 0.96
C LEU A 370 14.72 -7.04 -0.07
N ALA A 371 15.48 -5.94 0.05
CA ALA A 371 15.41 -4.83 -0.90
C ALA A 371 15.78 -5.24 -2.34
N ALA A 372 16.75 -6.14 -2.51
CA ALA A 372 17.12 -6.66 -3.84
C ALA A 372 16.04 -7.59 -4.40
N ALA A 373 15.41 -8.41 -3.54
CA ALA A 373 14.28 -9.25 -3.92
C ALA A 373 13.07 -8.41 -4.36
N VAL A 374 12.70 -7.38 -3.59
CA VAL A 374 11.65 -6.42 -3.97
C VAL A 374 11.99 -5.72 -5.29
N GLY A 375 13.25 -5.29 -5.47
CA GLY A 375 13.71 -4.68 -6.71
C GLY A 375 13.55 -5.58 -7.95
N ARG A 376 13.83 -6.88 -7.83
CA ARG A 376 13.61 -7.85 -8.92
C ARG A 376 12.12 -8.04 -9.23
N VAL A 377 11.28 -8.17 -8.20
CA VAL A 377 9.82 -8.28 -8.37
C VAL A 377 9.27 -7.05 -9.08
N ARG A 378 9.68 -5.85 -8.66
CA ARG A 378 9.29 -4.59 -9.33
C ARG A 378 9.75 -4.56 -10.79
N ALA A 379 11.00 -4.92 -11.07
CA ALA A 379 11.50 -4.96 -12.43
C ALA A 379 10.71 -5.93 -13.32
N ALA A 380 10.31 -7.09 -12.79
CA ALA A 380 9.48 -8.05 -13.51
C ALA A 380 8.07 -7.52 -13.78
N LEU A 381 7.45 -6.84 -12.81
CA LEU A 381 6.14 -6.20 -12.96
C LEU A 381 6.17 -5.07 -14.00
N GLU A 382 7.19 -4.21 -13.94
CA GLU A 382 7.40 -3.13 -14.92
C GLU A 382 7.60 -3.68 -16.34
N ALA A 383 8.42 -4.73 -16.50
CA ALA A 383 8.63 -5.38 -17.79
C ALA A 383 7.34 -6.00 -18.36
N ALA A 384 6.40 -6.41 -17.51
CA ALA A 384 5.09 -6.91 -17.89
C ALA A 384 4.02 -5.82 -18.05
N GLY A 385 4.37 -4.54 -17.85
CA GLY A 385 3.42 -3.42 -17.93
C GLY A 385 2.39 -3.40 -16.80
N ARG A 386 2.76 -3.92 -15.62
CA ARG A 386 1.91 -4.03 -14.43
C ARG A 386 2.48 -3.25 -13.22
N PRO A 387 2.83 -1.95 -13.37
CA PRO A 387 3.34 -1.14 -12.25
C PRO A 387 2.29 -0.88 -11.16
N ASP A 388 1.01 -1.19 -11.45
CA ASP A 388 -0.14 -1.05 -10.56
C ASP A 388 -0.22 -2.12 -9.47
N VAL A 389 0.53 -3.21 -9.58
CA VAL A 389 0.53 -4.29 -8.60
C VAL A 389 1.24 -3.86 -7.32
N LEU A 390 0.56 -4.03 -6.18
CA LEU A 390 1.10 -3.66 -4.88
C LEU A 390 2.14 -4.67 -4.42
N VAL A 391 3.29 -4.21 -3.94
CA VAL A 391 4.36 -5.07 -3.42
C VAL A 391 4.51 -4.84 -1.92
N LEU A 392 4.20 -5.86 -1.13
CA LEU A 392 4.40 -5.89 0.32
C LEU A 392 5.61 -6.75 0.66
N ALA A 393 6.34 -6.42 1.71
CA ALA A 393 7.56 -7.14 2.08
C ALA A 393 7.55 -7.52 3.57
N ASP A 394 8.10 -8.68 3.88
CA ASP A 394 8.08 -9.22 5.25
C ASP A 394 9.03 -8.47 6.19
N LEU A 395 8.55 -8.21 7.41
CA LEU A 395 9.33 -7.73 8.55
C LEU A 395 9.11 -8.67 9.74
N ASP A 396 10.16 -9.42 10.09
CA ASP A 396 10.17 -10.23 11.31
C ASP A 396 10.32 -9.32 12.54
N VAL A 397 9.19 -9.03 13.18
CA VAL A 397 9.13 -8.13 14.34
C VAL A 397 9.64 -8.80 15.61
N THR A 398 9.59 -10.13 15.68
CA THR A 398 10.19 -10.90 16.79
C THR A 398 11.71 -10.77 16.75
N ALA A 399 12.32 -10.98 15.58
CA ALA A 399 13.75 -10.80 15.39
C ALA A 399 14.18 -9.34 15.65
N LEU A 400 13.39 -8.37 15.19
CA LEU A 400 13.66 -6.94 15.43
C LEU A 400 13.59 -6.57 16.93
N ALA A 401 12.65 -7.17 17.67
CA ALA A 401 12.53 -6.97 19.10
C ALA A 401 13.72 -7.57 19.87
N ALA A 402 14.18 -8.75 19.44
CA ALA A 402 15.31 -9.46 20.04
C ALA A 402 16.68 -8.85 19.70
N ALA A 403 16.80 -8.09 18.60
CA ALA A 403 18.06 -7.50 18.18
C ALA A 403 18.61 -6.48 19.20
N GLU A 404 19.94 -6.50 19.39
CA GLU A 404 20.62 -5.52 20.23
C GLU A 404 20.52 -4.10 19.65
N PRO A 405 20.37 -3.05 20.48
CA PRO A 405 20.31 -1.68 20.00
C PRO A 405 21.59 -1.29 19.27
N THR A 406 21.49 -0.95 17.99
CA THR A 406 22.64 -0.49 17.19
C THR A 406 22.99 0.98 17.43
N ALA A 407 22.09 1.75 18.04
CA ALA A 407 22.28 3.16 18.36
C ALA A 407 21.84 3.50 19.80
N PRO A 408 22.53 4.41 20.50
CA PRO A 408 22.25 4.76 21.89
C PRO A 408 20.94 5.54 22.11
N HIS A 409 20.14 5.80 21.07
CA HIS A 409 18.95 6.65 21.11
C HIS A 409 17.65 5.97 20.64
N ALA A 410 17.68 4.68 20.32
CA ALA A 410 16.47 3.88 20.14
C ALA A 410 16.35 2.93 21.34
N ALA A 411 15.81 3.45 22.43
CA ALA A 411 15.96 2.86 23.76
C ALA A 411 15.10 1.61 23.95
N ASN A 412 14.01 1.45 23.18
CA ASN A 412 13.10 0.31 23.27
C ASN A 412 12.71 -0.26 21.87
N PRO A 413 12.20 -1.50 21.80
CA PRO A 413 11.79 -2.14 20.55
C PRO A 413 10.76 -1.35 19.73
N GLY A 414 9.81 -0.65 20.37
CA GLY A 414 8.79 0.14 19.70
C GLY A 414 9.37 1.33 18.95
N GLU A 415 10.30 2.07 19.56
CA GLU A 415 11.02 3.17 18.88
C GLU A 415 11.83 2.69 17.68
N ARG A 416 12.46 1.51 17.79
CA ARG A 416 13.18 0.89 16.65
C ARG A 416 12.22 0.54 15.52
N LEU A 417 11.10 -0.11 15.84
CA LEU A 417 10.08 -0.46 14.86
C LEU A 417 9.52 0.80 14.18
N ALA A 418 9.20 1.84 14.94
CA ALA A 418 8.73 3.10 14.38
C ALA A 418 9.74 3.72 13.39
N GLY A 419 11.03 3.70 13.73
CA GLY A 419 12.09 4.13 12.83
C GLY A 419 12.19 3.29 11.55
N VAL A 420 12.05 1.96 11.67
CA VAL A 420 12.04 1.04 10.52
C VAL A 420 10.84 1.31 9.62
N LEU A 421 9.64 1.46 10.18
CA LEU A 421 8.41 1.73 9.42
C LEU A 421 8.47 3.09 8.71
N ALA A 422 8.99 4.12 9.37
CA ALA A 422 9.15 5.45 8.77
C ALA A 422 10.12 5.45 7.57
N GLY A 423 11.14 4.59 7.60
CA GLY A 423 12.11 4.44 6.50
C GLY A 423 11.77 3.34 5.49
N TRP A 424 10.67 2.59 5.68
CA TRP A 424 10.42 1.31 5.02
C TRP A 424 10.49 1.40 3.50
N ARG A 425 9.70 2.29 2.90
CA ARG A 425 9.64 2.46 1.44
C ARG A 425 10.98 2.82 0.83
N THR A 426 11.73 3.69 1.49
CA THR A 426 13.05 4.11 1.01
C THR A 426 14.06 2.98 1.11
N ALA A 427 13.98 2.16 2.16
CA ALA A 427 14.89 1.05 2.38
C ALA A 427 14.61 -0.17 1.47
N THR A 428 13.34 -0.46 1.18
CA THR A 428 12.94 -1.70 0.49
C THR A 428 12.38 -1.48 -0.92
N GLY A 429 11.78 -0.33 -1.21
CA GLY A 429 10.99 -0.09 -2.42
C GLY A 429 9.58 -0.72 -2.39
N ALA A 430 9.17 -1.32 -1.27
CA ALA A 430 7.85 -1.93 -1.11
C ALA A 430 6.77 -0.87 -0.79
N ASP A 431 5.54 -1.11 -1.24
CA ASP A 431 4.36 -0.27 -0.96
C ASP A 431 3.90 -0.38 0.49
N GLY A 432 4.20 -1.51 1.12
CA GLY A 432 3.82 -1.84 2.48
C GLY A 432 4.69 -2.90 3.13
N VAL A 433 4.34 -3.21 4.37
CA VAL A 433 5.02 -4.15 5.25
C VAL A 433 4.07 -5.29 5.63
N VAL A 434 4.59 -6.51 5.71
CA VAL A 434 3.90 -7.65 6.31
C VAL A 434 4.59 -7.97 7.63
N LEU A 435 3.90 -7.73 8.75
CA LEU A 435 4.40 -8.04 10.08
C LEU A 435 4.36 -9.57 10.27
N THR A 436 5.51 -10.15 10.56
CA THR A 436 5.68 -11.60 10.81
C THR A 436 6.38 -11.85 12.14
N GLY A 437 6.21 -13.03 12.71
CA GLY A 437 6.80 -13.41 14.00
C GLY A 437 5.80 -14.11 14.90
N THR A 438 6.00 -14.00 16.21
CA THR A 438 5.01 -14.51 17.18
C THR A 438 3.74 -13.66 17.15
N VAL A 439 2.59 -14.27 17.48
CA VAL A 439 1.30 -13.57 17.53
C VAL A 439 1.36 -12.33 18.44
N ALA A 440 2.01 -12.45 19.60
CA ALA A 440 2.13 -11.35 20.55
C ALA A 440 2.97 -10.18 20.00
N ASP A 441 4.07 -10.48 19.30
CA ASP A 441 4.92 -9.45 18.71
C ASP A 441 4.23 -8.78 17.52
N VAL A 442 3.51 -9.52 16.69
CA VAL A 442 2.72 -8.98 15.57
C VAL A 442 1.64 -8.03 16.08
N GLU A 443 0.90 -8.42 17.13
CA GLU A 443 -0.12 -7.57 17.73
C GLU A 443 0.47 -6.28 18.35
N ALA A 444 1.62 -6.39 19.04
CA ALA A 444 2.33 -5.24 19.57
C ALA A 444 2.86 -4.32 18.47
N ALA A 445 3.39 -4.89 17.39
CA ALA A 445 3.89 -4.15 16.24
C ALA A 445 2.77 -3.42 15.48
N ALA A 446 1.58 -4.02 15.37
CA ALA A 446 0.41 -3.37 14.77
C ALA A 446 0.03 -2.08 15.50
N ARG A 447 0.06 -2.08 16.85
CA ARG A 447 -0.18 -0.86 17.64
C ARG A 447 0.86 0.23 17.39
N VAL A 448 2.14 -0.14 17.32
CA VAL A 448 3.21 0.83 16.99
C VAL A 448 3.03 1.36 15.57
N ALA A 449 2.63 0.52 14.61
CA ALA A 449 2.38 0.95 13.25
C ALA A 449 1.26 2.00 13.22
N ALA A 450 0.17 1.81 13.98
CA ALA A 450 -0.92 2.78 14.10
C ALA A 450 -0.45 4.17 14.57
N GLU A 451 0.54 4.24 15.46
CA GLU A 451 1.10 5.50 15.97
C GLU A 451 1.99 6.23 14.95
N VAL A 452 2.52 5.49 13.96
CA VAL A 452 3.49 6.00 12.96
C VAL A 452 2.81 6.39 11.66
N GLN A 453 1.66 5.77 11.34
CA GLN A 453 0.89 6.14 10.16
C GLN A 453 0.38 7.59 10.29
N PRO A 454 0.38 8.36 9.19
CA PRO A 454 -0.31 9.65 9.19
C PRO A 454 -1.80 9.41 9.50
N GLU A 455 -2.41 10.28 10.30
CA GLU A 455 -3.85 10.17 10.52
C GLU A 455 -4.58 10.17 9.16
N PRO A 456 -5.52 9.23 8.96
CA PRO A 456 -6.28 9.20 7.72
C PRO A 456 -6.97 10.55 7.54
N ALA A 457 -6.89 11.11 6.33
CA ALA A 457 -7.69 12.26 6.01
C ALA A 457 -9.17 11.86 6.17
N GLU A 458 -9.91 12.56 7.04
CA GLU A 458 -11.35 12.34 7.11
C GLU A 458 -11.93 12.60 5.71
N PRO A 459 -12.68 11.65 5.14
CA PRO A 459 -13.34 11.87 3.87
C PRO A 459 -14.24 13.10 4.00
N ASN A 460 -14.12 14.01 3.04
CA ASN A 460 -14.98 15.18 2.94
C ASN A 460 -16.35 14.72 2.37
N GLU A 461 -17.07 13.84 3.08
CA GLU A 461 -18.38 13.36 2.66
C GLU A 461 -19.48 14.29 3.18
N PRO A 462 -20.43 14.71 2.33
CA PRO A 462 -21.59 15.48 2.78
C PRO A 462 -22.47 14.63 3.70
N ALA A 463 -22.89 15.22 4.83
CA ALA A 463 -23.62 14.57 5.93
C ALA A 463 -24.95 13.87 5.56
N ASP A 464 -25.43 14.03 4.33
CA ASP A 464 -26.70 13.49 3.83
C ASP A 464 -26.55 12.36 2.79
N ALA A 465 -25.33 11.84 2.57
CA ALA A 465 -25.16 10.65 1.75
C ALA A 465 -25.78 9.42 2.45
N PRO A 466 -26.56 8.57 1.75
CA PRO A 466 -27.01 7.30 2.32
C PRO A 466 -25.77 6.53 2.78
N ALA A 467 -25.79 5.98 4.00
CA ALA A 467 -24.65 5.29 4.62
C ALA A 467 -23.90 4.46 3.58
N ALA A 468 -22.78 4.98 3.09
CA ALA A 468 -22.02 4.33 2.04
C ALA A 468 -21.62 2.96 2.59
N VAL A 469 -21.85 1.91 1.80
CA VAL A 469 -21.14 0.64 1.99
C VAL A 469 -19.68 1.04 2.12
N GLY A 470 -19.06 0.79 3.28
CA GLY A 470 -17.69 1.24 3.52
C GLY A 470 -16.79 0.83 2.36
N HIS A 471 -15.80 1.67 2.02
CA HIS A 471 -14.90 1.42 0.90
C HIS A 471 -14.42 -0.04 0.90
N THR A 472 -14.62 -0.73 -0.22
CA THR A 472 -14.17 -2.10 -0.43
C THR A 472 -12.65 -2.21 -0.22
N LEU A 473 -12.14 -3.42 0.02
CA LEU A 473 -10.70 -3.62 0.19
C LEU A 473 -9.92 -3.09 -1.02
N ARG A 474 -10.39 -3.33 -2.24
CA ARG A 474 -9.80 -2.73 -3.45
C ARG A 474 -9.70 -1.21 -3.39
N GLU A 475 -10.79 -0.53 -3.08
CA GLU A 475 -10.80 0.94 -3.01
C GLU A 475 -9.80 1.46 -1.96
N ARG A 476 -9.75 0.80 -0.79
CA ARG A 476 -8.78 1.17 0.26
C ARG A 476 -7.32 0.89 -0.13
N LEU A 477 -7.10 -0.12 -0.95
CA LEU A 477 -5.79 -0.44 -1.54
C LEU A 477 -5.46 0.44 -2.76
N GLY A 478 -6.38 1.29 -3.23
CA GLY A 478 -6.20 2.08 -4.45
C GLY A 478 -6.28 1.25 -5.74
N LEU A 479 -6.82 0.03 -5.67
CA LEU A 479 -7.01 -0.85 -6.83
C LEU A 479 -8.36 -0.55 -7.51
N PRO A 480 -8.42 -0.51 -8.85
CA PRO A 480 -9.67 -0.28 -9.56
C PRO A 480 -10.63 -1.47 -9.39
N ARG A 481 -11.94 -1.20 -9.35
CA ARG A 481 -12.97 -2.24 -9.51
C ARG A 481 -13.09 -2.59 -11.01
N PRO A 482 -12.70 -3.79 -11.45
CA PRO A 482 -12.75 -4.17 -12.86
C PRO A 482 -14.19 -4.41 -13.31
N ALA A 483 -14.49 -3.95 -14.51
CA ALA A 483 -15.69 -4.36 -15.24
C ALA A 483 -15.68 -5.88 -15.44
N SER A 484 -16.88 -6.48 -15.58
CA SER A 484 -16.97 -7.90 -15.94
C SER A 484 -16.30 -8.14 -17.30
N ARG A 485 -15.48 -9.20 -17.41
CA ARG A 485 -14.92 -9.61 -18.70
C ARG A 485 -15.98 -9.99 -19.73
N TYR A 486 -17.19 -10.32 -19.29
CA TYR A 486 -18.31 -10.69 -20.15
C TYR A 486 -19.28 -9.52 -20.41
N ALA A 487 -19.07 -8.36 -19.77
CA ALA A 487 -19.87 -7.19 -20.07
C ALA A 487 -19.65 -6.77 -21.52
N THR A 488 -20.74 -6.61 -22.26
CA THR A 488 -20.69 -6.03 -23.61
C THR A 488 -20.23 -4.59 -23.48
N GLN A 489 -19.11 -4.22 -24.12
CA GLN A 489 -18.80 -2.80 -24.28
C GLN A 489 -19.94 -2.16 -25.07
N PRO A 490 -20.46 -0.99 -24.67
CA PRO A 490 -21.44 -0.30 -25.50
C PRO A 490 -20.79 -0.07 -26.87
N GLU A 491 -21.34 -0.71 -27.90
CA GLU A 491 -21.00 -0.41 -29.27
C GLU A 491 -21.12 1.11 -29.43
N GLN A 492 -20.08 1.77 -29.93
CA GLN A 492 -20.21 3.12 -30.41
C GLN A 492 -21.39 3.12 -31.38
N GLU A 493 -22.51 3.72 -30.97
CA GLU A 493 -23.68 3.98 -31.81
C GLU A 493 -23.17 4.70 -33.05
N THR A 494 -22.87 3.92 -34.08
CA THR A 494 -22.37 4.42 -35.33
C THR A 494 -23.61 4.94 -36.02
N ALA A 495 -23.74 6.27 -36.02
CA ALA A 495 -24.72 6.99 -36.78
C ALA A 495 -24.93 6.34 -38.17
N ARG A 496 -26.14 5.85 -38.40
CA ARG A 496 -26.66 5.56 -39.74
C ARG A 496 -28.04 6.14 -39.89
#